data_AF-A0A1H2AMK0-F1
#
_entry.id   AF-A0A1H2AMK0-F1
#
_cell.length_a   1.000
_cell.length_b   1.000
_cell.length_c   1.000
_cell.angle_alpha   90.00
_cell.angle_beta   90.00
_cell.angle_gamma   90.00
#
_symmetry.space_group_name_H-M   'P 1'
#
loop_
_entity.id
_entity.type
_entity.pdbx_description
1 polymer ?
#
loop_
_entity_poly.entity_id
_entity_poly.type
_entity_poly.pdbx_seq_one_letter_code
_entity_poly.pdbx_strand_id
1 'polypeptide(L)'
;MEHWNVLLVSHVVAALFVLALGPVQILRRRRDRIHRTMGYLWVAAMYYVCFSSFGIVSDGHFSWLHGLSAFTIITVTLGLISAVRHNIPAHRGNMIGSYIGIAVAFGFAVGVPGRSIPRLLLADSGTAFFVAALVLVSVGVAYASLIRGDRKSTVSPVRRNGESHGDTSGDAVLAQRP
;
A
#
# COMPACT_ATOMS: atom_id res chain seq x y z
N MET A 1 -11.16 29.88 -9.34
CA MET A 1 -12.23 29.07 -8.73
C MET A 1 -11.71 27.67 -8.35
N GLU A 2 -10.52 27.53 -7.73
CA GLU A 2 -9.70 26.34 -8.06
C GLU A 2 -9.36 25.35 -6.92
N HIS A 3 -9.10 25.79 -5.68
CA HIS A 3 -8.45 24.91 -4.70
C HIS A 3 -9.34 23.80 -4.12
N TRP A 4 -10.64 24.09 -3.92
CA TRP A 4 -11.59 23.14 -3.35
C TRP A 4 -11.87 21.94 -4.27
N ASN A 5 -11.88 22.19 -5.58
CA ASN A 5 -12.09 21.14 -6.57
C ASN A 5 -10.87 20.22 -6.68
N VAL A 6 -9.66 20.78 -6.65
CA VAL A 6 -8.42 19.99 -6.70
C VAL A 6 -8.31 19.07 -5.47
N LEU A 7 -8.61 19.57 -4.28
CA LEU A 7 -8.60 18.76 -3.05
C LEU A 7 -9.66 17.67 -3.06
N LEU A 8 -10.85 17.95 -3.57
CA LEU A 8 -11.90 16.94 -3.70
C LEU A 8 -11.50 15.84 -4.70
N VAL A 9 -10.99 16.22 -5.87
CA VAL A 9 -10.55 15.26 -6.89
C VAL A 9 -9.39 14.41 -6.37
N SER A 10 -8.38 15.02 -5.73
CA SER A 10 -7.26 14.27 -5.16
C SER A 10 -7.70 13.34 -4.01
N HIS A 11 -8.65 13.77 -3.19
CA HIS A 11 -9.25 12.93 -2.15
C HIS A 11 -9.95 11.71 -2.74
N VAL A 12 -10.79 11.90 -3.77
CA VAL A 12 -11.50 10.80 -4.44
C VAL A 12 -10.53 9.82 -5.09
N VAL A 13 -9.50 10.33 -5.80
CA VAL A 13 -8.47 9.47 -6.41
C VAL A 13 -7.74 8.65 -5.34
N ALA A 14 -7.37 9.26 -4.22
CA ALA A 14 -6.72 8.56 -3.11
C ALA A 14 -7.67 7.51 -2.48
N ALA A 15 -8.95 7.82 -2.31
CA ALA A 15 -9.94 6.88 -1.79
C ALA A 15 -10.11 5.65 -2.71
N LEU A 16 -10.19 5.87 -4.03
CA LEU A 16 -10.23 4.79 -5.01
C LEU A 16 -8.96 3.94 -4.98
N PHE A 17 -7.79 4.57 -4.82
CA PHE A 17 -6.51 3.87 -4.71
C PHE A 17 -6.46 2.95 -3.48
N VAL A 18 -6.92 3.44 -2.33
CA VAL A 18 -7.05 2.66 -1.08
C VAL A 18 -8.02 1.49 -1.26
N LEU A 19 -9.15 1.72 -1.93
CA LEU A 19 -10.16 0.70 -2.21
C LEU A 19 -9.64 -0.38 -3.15
N ALA A 20 -8.85 -0.03 -4.16
CA ALA A 20 -8.26 -1.01 -5.08
C ALA A 20 -7.16 -1.85 -4.41
N LEU A 21 -6.30 -1.21 -3.59
CA LEU A 21 -5.19 -1.90 -2.95
C LEU A 21 -5.61 -2.83 -1.79
N GLY A 22 -6.65 -2.46 -1.03
CA GLY A 22 -7.08 -3.21 0.15
C GLY A 22 -7.36 -4.70 -0.12
N PRO A 23 -8.25 -5.05 -1.08
CA PRO A 23 -8.56 -6.44 -1.40
C PRO A 23 -7.35 -7.20 -1.92
N VAL A 24 -6.54 -6.56 -2.77
CA VAL A 24 -5.32 -7.17 -3.31
C VAL A 24 -4.36 -7.55 -2.19
N GLN A 25 -4.21 -6.71 -1.15
CA GLN A 25 -3.40 -7.06 0.02
C GLN A 25 -4.03 -8.14 0.90
N ILE A 26 -5.35 -8.11 1.09
CA ILE A 26 -6.06 -9.04 1.97
C ILE A 26 -6.10 -10.46 1.38
N LEU A 27 -6.34 -10.59 0.06
CA LEU A 27 -6.42 -11.88 -0.63
C LEU A 27 -5.04 -12.50 -0.89
N ARG A 28 -3.97 -11.73 -0.77
CA ARG A 28 -2.62 -12.20 -1.07
C ARG A 28 -2.09 -13.12 0.02
N ARG A 29 -1.84 -14.37 -0.36
CA ARG A 29 -1.39 -15.45 0.55
C ARG A 29 0.08 -15.34 0.96
N ARG A 30 0.92 -14.64 0.19
CA ARG A 30 2.34 -14.40 0.51
C ARG A 30 2.54 -13.05 1.22
N ARG A 31 3.02 -13.09 2.46
CA ARG A 31 3.48 -11.92 3.23
C ARG A 31 4.97 -11.68 3.02
N ASP A 32 5.35 -11.37 1.78
CA ASP A 32 6.72 -11.08 1.38
C ASP A 32 7.03 -9.57 1.44
N ARG A 33 8.20 -9.17 0.95
CA ARG A 33 8.66 -7.77 0.93
C ARG A 33 7.66 -6.85 0.23
N ILE A 34 7.00 -7.33 -0.83
CA ILE A 34 5.98 -6.59 -1.58
C ILE A 34 4.76 -6.28 -0.70
N HIS A 35 4.34 -7.22 0.16
CA HIS A 35 3.23 -6.98 1.10
C HIS A 35 3.56 -5.83 2.06
N ARG A 36 4.80 -5.76 2.54
CA ARG A 36 5.24 -4.65 3.42
C ARG A 36 5.23 -3.32 2.68
N THR A 37 5.88 -3.24 1.52
CA THR A 37 5.99 -1.98 0.76
C THR A 37 4.63 -1.43 0.36
N MET A 38 3.74 -2.31 -0.14
CA MET A 38 2.39 -1.88 -0.52
C MET A 38 1.49 -1.62 0.70
N GLY A 39 1.72 -2.31 1.83
CA GLY A 39 1.06 -2.01 3.09
C GLY A 39 1.39 -0.59 3.57
N TYR A 40 2.66 -0.17 3.52
CA TYR A 40 3.04 1.20 3.83
C TYR A 40 2.40 2.22 2.88
N LEU A 41 2.38 1.92 1.58
CA LEU A 41 1.74 2.79 0.59
C LEU A 41 0.24 2.94 0.85
N TRP A 42 -0.43 1.84 1.20
CA TRP A 42 -1.84 1.85 1.57
C TRP A 42 -2.11 2.67 2.84
N VAL A 43 -1.28 2.51 3.88
CA VAL A 43 -1.38 3.30 5.12
C VAL A 43 -1.19 4.79 4.85
N ALA A 44 -0.20 5.17 4.04
CA ALA A 44 0.04 6.57 3.67
C ALA A 44 -1.15 7.16 2.89
N ALA A 45 -1.68 6.41 1.93
CA ALA A 45 -2.87 6.83 1.18
C ALA A 45 -4.10 6.96 2.09
N MET A 46 -4.29 6.06 3.05
CA MET A 46 -5.38 6.15 4.01
C MET A 46 -5.28 7.41 4.89
N TYR A 47 -4.09 7.73 5.39
CA TYR A 47 -3.90 8.98 6.13
C TYR A 47 -4.19 10.20 5.27
N TYR A 48 -3.74 10.21 4.01
CA TYR A 48 -4.05 11.31 3.08
C TYR A 48 -5.56 11.48 2.90
N VAL A 49 -6.31 10.39 2.71
CA VAL A 49 -7.78 10.42 2.60
C VAL A 49 -8.41 11.00 3.87
N CYS A 50 -8.00 10.54 5.06
CA CYS A 50 -8.54 11.06 6.31
C CYS A 50 -8.23 12.55 6.51
N PHE A 51 -6.98 12.98 6.30
CA PHE A 51 -6.59 14.39 6.46
C PHE A 51 -7.27 15.30 5.44
N SER A 52 -7.35 14.88 4.18
CA SER A 52 -8.08 15.64 3.17
C SER A 52 -9.59 15.68 3.44
N SER A 53 -10.16 14.66 4.12
CA SER A 53 -11.56 14.70 4.58
C SER A 53 -11.80 15.81 5.61
N PHE A 54 -10.84 16.09 6.51
CA PHE A 54 -10.92 17.23 7.43
C PHE A 54 -10.71 18.57 6.72
N GLY A 55 -10.06 18.57 5.56
CA GLY A 55 -9.95 19.74 4.70
C GLY A 55 -11.27 20.06 4.01
N ILE A 56 -12.01 19.05 3.55
CA ILE A 56 -13.33 19.20 2.89
C ILE A 56 -14.42 19.46 3.95
N VAL A 57 -14.24 20.48 4.78
CA VAL A 57 -15.31 20.98 5.66
C VAL A 57 -16.28 21.77 4.79
N SER A 58 -17.43 21.14 4.51
CA SER A 58 -18.61 21.81 4.01
C SER A 58 -19.36 22.36 5.22
N ASP A 59 -19.45 23.69 5.32
CA ASP A 59 -20.43 24.39 6.15
C ASP A 59 -20.24 24.37 7.69
N GLY A 60 -19.04 24.11 8.20
CA GLY A 60 -18.72 24.36 9.62
C GLY A 60 -19.31 23.36 10.63
N HIS A 61 -19.88 22.23 10.17
CA HIS A 61 -20.42 21.18 11.04
C HIS A 61 -19.61 19.88 10.93
N PHE A 62 -19.22 19.31 12.07
CA PHE A 62 -18.64 17.97 12.14
C PHE A 62 -19.68 16.91 11.74
N SER A 63 -19.59 16.41 10.51
CA SER A 63 -20.41 15.27 10.09
C SER A 63 -19.86 13.96 10.66
N TRP A 64 -20.70 12.93 10.75
CA TRP A 64 -20.32 11.55 11.10
C TRP A 64 -19.06 11.04 10.36
N LEU A 65 -18.85 11.43 9.08
CA LEU A 65 -17.65 11.08 8.30
C LEU A 65 -16.31 11.59 8.89
N HIS A 66 -16.33 12.70 9.63
CA HIS A 66 -15.15 13.21 10.33
C HIS A 66 -14.81 12.32 11.53
N GLY A 67 -15.83 11.90 12.28
CA GLY A 67 -15.68 10.90 13.34
C GLY A 67 -15.13 9.58 12.80
N LEU A 68 -15.63 9.13 11.65
CA LEU A 68 -15.13 7.95 10.97
C LEU A 68 -13.66 8.11 10.50
N SER A 69 -13.28 9.30 10.04
CA SER A 69 -11.89 9.60 9.66
C SER A 69 -10.95 9.58 10.87
N ALA A 70 -11.35 10.19 11.99
CA ALA A 70 -10.58 10.14 13.24
C ALA A 70 -10.43 8.69 13.74
N PHE A 71 -11.53 7.93 13.74
CA PHE A 71 -11.52 6.52 14.08
C PHE A 71 -10.58 5.72 13.17
N THR A 72 -10.62 5.97 11.86
CA THR A 72 -9.77 5.29 10.88
C THR A 72 -8.28 5.59 11.11
N ILE A 73 -7.92 6.85 11.43
CA ILE A 73 -6.55 7.22 11.79
C ILE A 73 -6.07 6.38 12.99
N ILE A 74 -6.92 6.25 14.02
CA ILE A 74 -6.59 5.48 15.23
C ILE A 74 -6.41 4.01 14.87
N THR A 75 -7.36 3.38 14.18
CA THR A 75 -7.30 1.95 13.83
C THR A 75 -6.12 1.63 12.93
N VAL A 76 -5.80 2.47 11.94
CA VAL A 76 -4.64 2.30 11.06
C VAL A 76 -3.34 2.38 11.87
N THR A 77 -3.23 3.35 12.78
CA THR A 77 -2.06 3.52 13.65
C THR A 77 -1.89 2.31 14.57
N LEU A 78 -2.97 1.85 15.21
CA LEU A 78 -2.97 0.65 16.03
C LEU A 78 -2.61 -0.60 15.22
N GLY A 79 -3.09 -0.70 13.98
CA GLY A 79 -2.73 -1.78 13.08
C GLY A 79 -1.24 -1.77 12.71
N LEU A 80 -0.64 -0.58 12.52
CA LEU A 80 0.80 -0.44 12.27
C LEU A 80 1.63 -0.82 13.51
N ILE A 81 1.25 -0.33 14.69
CA ILE A 81 1.90 -0.70 15.96
C ILE A 81 1.78 -2.20 16.20
N SER A 82 0.62 -2.80 15.92
CA SER A 82 0.40 -4.24 16.04
C SER A 82 1.30 -5.03 15.10
N ALA A 83 1.57 -4.53 13.89
CA ALA A 83 2.53 -5.15 12.98
C ALA A 83 3.96 -5.11 13.51
N VAL A 84 4.38 -3.96 14.06
CA VAL A 84 5.72 -3.80 14.69
C VAL A 84 5.88 -4.69 15.91
N ARG A 85 4.82 -4.86 16.71
CA ARG A 85 4.78 -5.76 17.86
C ARG A 85 4.57 -7.24 17.48
N HIS A 86 4.58 -7.58 16.20
CA HIS A 86 4.33 -8.93 15.68
C HIS A 86 2.96 -9.54 16.07
N ASN A 87 2.00 -8.72 16.52
CA ASN A 87 0.63 -9.14 16.79
C ASN A 87 -0.19 -9.12 15.49
N ILE A 88 -0.02 -10.17 14.71
CA ILE A 88 -0.67 -10.33 13.39
C ILE A 88 -2.20 -10.37 13.46
N PRO A 89 -2.84 -11.07 14.42
CA PRO A 89 -4.30 -11.04 14.55
C PRO A 89 -4.85 -9.62 14.73
N ALA A 90 -4.24 -8.84 15.63
CA ALA A 90 -4.64 -7.44 15.86
C ALA A 90 -4.36 -6.55 14.64
N HIS A 91 -3.21 -6.72 13.98
CA HIS A 91 -2.89 -6.01 12.74
C HIS A 91 -3.96 -6.24 11.66
N ARG A 92 -4.33 -7.50 11.41
CA ARG A 92 -5.35 -7.84 10.40
C ARG A 92 -6.71 -7.27 10.74
N GLY A 93 -7.15 -7.40 12.00
CA GLY A 93 -8.44 -6.87 12.44
C GLY A 93 -8.53 -5.36 12.22
N ASN A 94 -7.50 -4.62 12.62
CA ASN A 94 -7.43 -3.17 12.45
C ASN A 94 -7.40 -2.74 10.97
N MET A 95 -6.64 -3.44 10.13
CA MET A 95 -6.54 -3.14 8.69
C MET A 95 -7.86 -3.44 7.95
N ILE A 96 -8.50 -4.58 8.26
CA ILE A 96 -9.80 -4.94 7.68
C ILE A 96 -10.89 -3.98 8.15
N GLY A 97 -10.93 -3.64 9.45
CA GLY A 97 -11.89 -2.67 9.99
C GLY A 97 -11.75 -1.30 9.33
N SER A 98 -10.52 -0.82 9.14
CA SER A 98 -10.24 0.45 8.44
C SER A 98 -10.66 0.41 6.97
N TYR A 99 -10.46 -0.73 6.30
CA TYR A 99 -10.90 -0.95 4.91
C TYR A 99 -12.43 -0.93 4.78
N ILE A 100 -13.14 -1.60 5.70
CA ILE A 100 -14.61 -1.57 5.73
C ILE A 100 -15.10 -0.14 5.99
N GLY A 101 -14.45 0.60 6.89
CA GLY A 101 -14.76 2.00 7.17
C GLY A 101 -14.74 2.88 5.92
N ILE A 102 -13.67 2.83 5.13
CA ILE A 102 -13.60 3.62 3.88
C ILE A 102 -14.59 3.13 2.82
N ALA A 103 -14.86 1.81 2.74
CA ALA A 103 -15.84 1.27 1.79
C ALA A 103 -17.27 1.75 2.11
N VAL A 104 -17.65 1.76 3.40
CA VAL A 104 -18.93 2.32 3.85
C VAL A 104 -18.99 3.82 3.62
N ALA A 105 -17.91 4.55 3.93
CA ALA A 105 -17.83 6.00 3.70
C ALA A 105 -18.02 6.35 2.22
N PHE A 106 -17.34 5.61 1.33
CA PHE A 106 -17.45 5.76 -0.12
C PHE A 106 -18.87 5.41 -0.61
N GLY A 107 -19.43 4.29 -0.15
CA GLY A 107 -20.81 3.89 -0.49
C GLY A 107 -21.83 4.94 -0.07
N PHE A 108 -21.66 5.56 1.10
CA PHE A 108 -22.50 6.66 1.56
C PHE A 108 -22.30 7.93 0.71
N ALA A 109 -21.05 8.26 0.38
CA ALA A 109 -20.74 9.43 -0.46
C ALA A 109 -21.31 9.33 -1.87
N VAL A 110 -21.37 8.11 -2.44
CA VAL A 110 -21.96 7.83 -3.77
C VAL A 110 -23.49 7.68 -3.69
N GLY A 111 -24.00 7.10 -2.61
CA GLY A 111 -25.42 6.75 -2.46
C GLY A 111 -26.35 7.88 -2.03
N VAL A 112 -25.83 9.01 -1.52
CA VAL A 112 -26.65 10.16 -1.10
C VAL A 112 -26.89 11.11 -2.29
N PRO A 113 -28.12 11.21 -2.83
CA PRO A 113 -28.44 12.12 -3.92
C PRO A 113 -28.48 13.57 -3.38
N GLY A 114 -27.68 14.48 -3.95
CA GLY A 114 -27.70 15.91 -3.57
C GLY A 114 -26.33 16.53 -3.22
N ARG A 115 -25.25 15.76 -3.07
CA ARG A 115 -23.88 16.28 -3.06
C ARG A 115 -23.30 16.38 -4.47
N SER A 116 -22.33 17.27 -4.69
CA SER A 116 -21.67 17.53 -5.99
C SER A 116 -20.88 16.33 -6.56
N ILE A 117 -20.69 15.25 -5.79
CA ILE A 117 -20.04 14.00 -6.24
C ILE A 117 -20.91 13.27 -7.29
N PRO A 118 -22.22 13.07 -7.09
CA PRO A 118 -23.10 12.52 -8.11
C PRO A 118 -23.12 13.28 -9.45
N ARG A 119 -22.88 14.59 -9.50
CA ARG A 119 -22.92 15.32 -10.78
C ARG A 119 -21.72 15.07 -11.69
N LEU A 120 -20.54 14.73 -11.15
CA LEU A 120 -19.38 14.35 -11.96
C LEU A 120 -19.34 12.84 -12.25
N LEU A 121 -19.98 12.02 -11.41
CA LEU A 121 -20.04 10.56 -11.56
C LEU A 121 -21.24 10.08 -12.41
N LEU A 122 -22.37 10.82 -12.41
CA LEU A 122 -23.58 10.49 -13.18
C LEU A 122 -23.70 11.25 -14.51
N ALA A 123 -22.97 12.35 -14.72
CA ALA A 123 -23.01 13.07 -15.99
C ALA A 123 -22.23 12.35 -17.10
N ASP A 124 -21.21 11.56 -16.74
CA ASP A 124 -20.41 10.83 -17.71
C ASP A 124 -19.87 9.53 -17.10
N SER A 125 -20.65 8.45 -17.23
CA SER A 125 -20.26 7.11 -16.77
C SER A 125 -18.89 6.70 -17.33
N GLY A 126 -18.52 7.21 -18.51
CA GLY A 126 -17.22 6.99 -19.14
C GLY A 126 -16.03 7.50 -18.30
N THR A 127 -16.16 8.66 -17.66
CA THR A 127 -15.07 9.24 -16.85
C THR A 127 -14.90 8.46 -15.54
N ALA A 128 -16.00 7.99 -14.94
CA ALA A 128 -15.96 7.13 -13.76
C ALA A 128 -15.23 5.80 -14.04
N PHE A 129 -15.58 5.14 -15.15
CA PHE A 129 -14.91 3.91 -15.57
C PHE A 129 -13.45 4.17 -15.96
N PHE A 130 -13.15 5.29 -16.62
CA PHE A 130 -11.79 5.66 -17.00
C PHE A 130 -10.90 5.89 -15.77
N VAL A 131 -11.36 6.63 -14.77
CA VAL A 131 -10.61 6.86 -13.52
C VAL A 131 -10.41 5.56 -12.76
N ALA A 132 -11.45 4.73 -12.63
CA ALA A 132 -11.33 3.42 -12.01
C ALA A 132 -10.32 2.53 -12.76
N ALA A 133 -10.38 2.49 -14.09
CA ALA A 133 -9.44 1.75 -14.92
C ALA A 133 -8.01 2.28 -14.78
N LEU A 134 -7.80 3.61 -14.76
CA LEU A 134 -6.50 4.23 -14.60
C LEU A 134 -5.91 3.91 -13.22
N VAL A 135 -6.71 3.95 -12.16
CA VAL A 135 -6.29 3.54 -10.81
C VAL A 135 -5.93 2.06 -10.79
N LEU A 136 -6.74 1.18 -11.38
CA LEU A 136 -6.46 -0.25 -11.46
C LEU A 136 -5.20 -0.55 -12.28
N VAL A 137 -4.99 0.14 -13.40
CA VAL A 137 -3.78 0.01 -14.24
C VAL A 137 -2.57 0.53 -13.49
N SER A 138 -2.65 1.69 -12.83
CA SER A 138 -1.55 2.24 -12.03
C SER A 138 -1.15 1.30 -10.89
N VAL A 139 -2.14 0.73 -10.18
CA VAL A 139 -1.92 -0.30 -9.16
C VAL A 139 -1.28 -1.54 -9.77
N GLY A 140 -1.78 -2.01 -10.92
CA GLY A 140 -1.23 -3.16 -11.64
C GLY A 140 0.21 -2.95 -12.12
N VAL A 141 0.52 -1.76 -12.62
CA VAL A 141 1.87 -1.36 -13.06
C VAL A 141 2.81 -1.25 -11.86
N ALA A 142 2.39 -0.60 -10.77
CA ALA A 142 3.17 -0.52 -9.54
C ALA A 142 3.45 -1.92 -8.99
N TYR A 143 2.43 -2.79 -8.97
CA TYR A 143 2.55 -4.18 -8.55
C TYR A 143 3.52 -4.98 -9.44
N ALA A 144 3.35 -4.89 -10.76
CA ALA A 144 4.23 -5.55 -11.72
C ALA A 144 5.68 -5.03 -11.63
N SER A 145 5.88 -3.74 -11.39
CA SER A 145 7.20 -3.12 -11.21
C SER A 145 7.89 -3.65 -9.96
N LEU A 146 7.17 -3.79 -8.84
CA LEU A 146 7.71 -4.34 -7.60
C LEU A 146 8.04 -5.84 -7.70
N ILE A 147 7.21 -6.64 -8.39
CA ILE A 147 7.52 -8.06 -8.66
C ILE A 147 8.74 -8.22 -9.57
N ARG A 148 8.88 -7.36 -10.58
CA ARG A 148 10.01 -7.39 -11.52
C ARG A 148 11.33 -6.98 -10.86
N GLY A 149 11.30 -6.06 -9.89
CA GLY A 149 12.48 -5.65 -9.12
C GLY A 149 13.08 -6.75 -8.24
N ASP A 150 12.22 -7.57 -7.63
CA ASP A 150 12.65 -8.68 -6.75
C ASP A 150 13.43 -9.77 -7.53
N ARG A 151 13.08 -9.99 -8.80
CA ARG A 151 13.77 -10.97 -9.69
C ARG A 151 15.17 -10.51 -10.14
N LYS A 152 15.46 -9.21 -10.14
CA LYS A 152 16.75 -8.67 -10.57
C LYS A 152 17.83 -8.75 -9.48
N SER A 153 17.44 -9.02 -8.23
CA SER A 153 18.37 -9.06 -7.08
C SER A 153 19.01 -10.43 -6.84
N THR A 154 18.62 -11.46 -7.61
CA THR A 154 19.06 -12.85 -7.41
C THR A 154 20.17 -13.32 -8.36
N VAL A 155 20.74 -12.43 -9.17
CA VAL A 155 21.91 -12.75 -10.01
C VAL A 155 23.06 -11.82 -9.65
N SER A 156 23.64 -12.04 -8.47
CA SER A 156 25.06 -11.70 -8.28
C SER A 156 25.85 -12.92 -8.74
N PRO A 157 26.68 -12.83 -9.79
CA PRO A 157 27.56 -13.92 -10.16
C PRO A 157 28.51 -14.13 -9.00
N VAL A 158 28.42 -15.30 -8.38
CA VAL A 158 29.41 -15.82 -7.44
C VAL A 158 30.75 -15.73 -8.15
N ARG A 159 31.58 -14.77 -7.76
CA ARG A 159 32.97 -14.66 -8.17
C ARG A 159 33.77 -15.72 -7.41
N ARG A 160 33.53 -16.99 -7.75
CA ARG A 160 34.45 -18.08 -7.45
C ARG A 160 35.48 -18.05 -8.57
N ASN A 161 36.71 -17.62 -8.25
CA ASN A 161 37.94 -18.00 -8.94
C ASN A 161 39.13 -17.45 -8.13
N GLY A 162 39.89 -18.36 -7.52
CA GLY A 162 41.10 -18.00 -6.80
C GLY A 162 41.72 -19.03 -5.86
N GLU A 163 41.33 -20.31 -5.90
CA GLU A 163 42.11 -21.38 -5.24
C GLU A 163 42.37 -22.52 -6.24
N SER A 164 43.59 -22.56 -6.77
CA SER A 164 44.26 -23.79 -7.22
C SER A 164 45.78 -23.60 -7.38
N HIS A 165 46.50 -23.70 -6.26
CA HIS A 165 47.89 -24.20 -6.15
C HIS A 165 47.99 -24.61 -4.67
N GLY A 166 47.88 -25.87 -4.25
CA GLY A 166 48.50 -27.03 -4.85
C GLY A 166 49.94 -27.11 -4.36
N ASP A 167 50.15 -27.43 -3.08
CA ASP A 167 51.32 -28.22 -2.70
C ASP A 167 51.07 -29.02 -1.40
N THR A 168 51.56 -30.23 -1.46
CA THR A 168 51.30 -31.41 -0.65
C THR A 168 52.07 -31.41 0.67
N SER A 169 51.38 -31.72 1.76
CA SER A 169 52.00 -32.35 2.93
C SER A 169 52.38 -33.80 2.55
N GLY A 170 53.62 -34.19 2.81
CA GLY A 170 54.01 -35.59 2.75
C GLY A 170 55.50 -35.82 2.56
N ASP A 171 56.23 -35.86 3.66
CA ASP A 171 57.02 -37.03 4.03
C ASP A 171 57.91 -37.66 2.95
N ALA A 172 59.13 -37.14 2.79
CA ALA A 172 60.30 -37.98 2.52
C ALA A 172 61.59 -37.19 2.75
N VAL A 173 62.62 -37.89 3.24
CA VAL A 173 64.03 -37.45 3.32
C VAL A 173 64.33 -36.63 4.60
N LEU A 174 64.53 -37.21 5.79
CA LEU A 174 65.45 -38.34 6.09
C LEU A 174 66.72 -38.25 5.23
N ALA A 175 67.70 -37.40 5.61
CA ALA A 175 69.15 -37.68 5.43
C ALA A 175 70.05 -36.43 5.54
N GLN A 176 69.94 -35.60 6.59
CA GLN A 176 71.00 -34.63 6.89
C GLN A 176 71.38 -34.67 8.37
N ARG A 177 72.07 -35.76 8.73
CA ARG A 177 73.23 -35.76 9.63
C ARG A 177 74.42 -36.18 8.76
N PRO A 178 75.61 -35.59 8.95
CA PRO A 178 76.48 -36.01 10.04
C PRO A 178 76.83 -34.90 11.04
#